data_AF-K9FIL2-F1
#
_entry.id   AF-K9FIL2-F1
#
_cell.length_a   1.000
_cell.length_b   1.000
_cell.length_c   1.000
_cell.angle_alpha   90.00
_cell.angle_beta   90.00
_cell.angle_gamma   90.00
#
_symmetry.space_group_name_H-M   'P 1'
#
loop_
_entity.id
_entity.type
_entity.pdbx_description
1 polymer ?
#
loop_
_entity_poly.entity_id
_entity_poly.type
_entity_poly.pdbx_seq_one_letter_code
_entity_poly.pdbx_strand_id
1 'polypeptide(L)'
;MPPIRTQSSRNSIEQEGRILLAIQTFKNQEISSIREVARRFNVPRSTLSTRLNGIQHRAISRANSHKLTDTEEESLQKWILSMDSRGSAPRPSMVQEMADLLLQKRGTTPVLSVGEKWVSNFVKRHPLLSSRFSKQYNYERAKCEDPKIIGEWFDLVQKTILQFGIDPDDIYNFDNTGFAMGLTITAKVITRSENYGRRPVL
;
A
#
# COMPACT_ATOMS: atom_id res chain seq x y z
N MET A 1 -21.01 4.01 4.17
CA MET A 1 -21.71 3.04 5.07
C MET A 1 -20.67 2.13 5.69
N PRO A 2 -20.67 1.93 7.03
CA PRO A 2 -19.85 0.89 7.64
C PRO A 2 -20.30 -0.48 7.12
N PRO A 3 -19.38 -1.44 6.91
CA PRO A 3 -19.72 -2.74 6.34
C PRO A 3 -20.67 -3.51 7.26
N ILE A 4 -21.74 -4.05 6.69
CA ILE A 4 -22.70 -4.92 7.40
C ILE A 4 -21.96 -6.20 7.79
N ARG A 5 -21.70 -6.34 9.09
CA ARG A 5 -21.05 -7.53 9.65
C ARG A 5 -22.01 -8.71 9.66
N THR A 6 -21.57 -9.85 9.12
CA THR A 6 -22.31 -11.11 9.14
C THR A 6 -22.46 -11.63 10.57
N GLN A 7 -23.53 -12.35 10.85
CA GLN A 7 -23.89 -12.81 12.20
C GLN A 7 -22.80 -13.68 12.86
N SER A 8 -22.05 -14.47 12.08
CA SER A 8 -20.91 -15.26 12.60
C SER A 8 -19.73 -14.38 13.06
N SER A 9 -19.48 -13.25 12.39
CA SER A 9 -18.40 -12.34 12.78
C SER A 9 -18.69 -11.59 14.09
N ARG A 10 -19.96 -11.24 14.35
CA ARG A 10 -20.39 -10.67 15.63
C ARG A 10 -20.21 -11.68 16.77
N ASN A 11 -20.64 -12.92 16.57
CA ASN A 11 -20.48 -14.00 17.54
C ASN A 11 -19.00 -14.26 17.89
N SER A 12 -18.09 -14.17 16.91
CA SER A 12 -16.65 -14.34 17.15
C SER A 12 -16.05 -13.21 18.00
N ILE A 13 -16.48 -11.97 17.81
CA ILE A 13 -15.98 -10.81 18.57
C ILE A 13 -16.49 -10.84 20.00
N GLU A 14 -17.77 -11.16 20.20
CA GLU A 14 -18.36 -11.29 21.53
C GLU A 14 -17.71 -12.44 22.32
N GLN A 15 -17.45 -13.57 21.67
CA GLN A 15 -16.73 -14.69 22.26
C GLN A 15 -15.30 -14.30 22.66
N GLU A 16 -14.59 -13.56 21.81
CA GLU A 16 -13.25 -13.05 22.11
C GLU A 16 -13.26 -12.08 23.30
N GLY A 17 -14.27 -11.20 23.40
CA GLY A 17 -14.43 -10.30 24.55
C GLY A 17 -14.58 -11.05 25.88
N ARG A 18 -15.37 -12.14 25.89
CA ARG A 18 -15.53 -13.00 27.08
C ARG A 18 -14.24 -13.71 27.46
N ILE A 19 -13.47 -14.16 26.47
CA ILE A 19 -12.15 -14.79 26.68
C ILE A 19 -11.16 -13.79 27.30
N LEU A 20 -11.14 -12.53 26.85
CA LEU A 20 -10.26 -11.50 27.42
C LEU A 20 -10.60 -11.20 28.89
N LEU A 21 -11.90 -11.09 29.22
CA LEU A 21 -12.36 -10.93 30.61
C LEU A 21 -11.99 -12.15 31.48
N ALA A 22 -12.13 -13.36 30.94
CA ALA A 22 -11.73 -14.58 31.62
C ALA A 22 -10.21 -14.63 31.89
N ILE A 23 -9.38 -14.19 30.95
CA ILE A 23 -7.93 -14.09 31.15
C ILE A 23 -7.59 -13.05 32.22
N GLN A 24 -8.25 -11.89 32.21
CA GLN A 24 -8.02 -10.82 33.17
C GLN A 24 -8.39 -11.26 34.60
N THR A 25 -9.56 -11.86 34.78
CA THR A 25 -9.99 -12.38 36.10
C THR A 25 -9.09 -13.49 36.63
N PHE A 26 -8.59 -14.38 35.76
CA PHE A 26 -7.61 -15.39 36.14
C PHE A 26 -6.26 -14.76 36.55
N LYS A 27 -5.79 -13.74 35.81
CA LYS A 27 -4.55 -12.99 36.15
C LYS A 27 -4.67 -12.18 37.43
N ASN A 28 -5.84 -11.62 37.71
CA ASN A 28 -6.16 -10.90 38.94
C ASN A 28 -6.29 -11.82 40.16
N GLN A 29 -6.16 -13.14 39.99
CA GLN A 29 -6.34 -14.16 41.04
C GLN A 29 -7.72 -14.14 41.72
N GLU A 30 -8.74 -13.55 41.10
CA GLU A 30 -10.12 -13.58 41.61
C GLU A 30 -10.67 -15.02 41.64
N ILE A 31 -10.21 -15.85 40.71
CA ILE A 31 -10.54 -17.28 40.63
C ILE A 31 -9.28 -18.01 40.16
N SER A 32 -8.81 -18.95 40.97
CA SER A 32 -7.58 -19.73 40.72
C SER A 32 -7.80 -20.96 39.82
N SER A 33 -9.06 -21.38 39.61
CA SER A 33 -9.40 -22.53 38.77
C SER A 33 -9.78 -22.13 37.35
N ILE A 34 -8.99 -22.56 36.36
CA ILE A 34 -9.30 -22.36 34.92
C ILE A 34 -10.68 -22.90 34.55
N ARG A 35 -11.09 -24.03 35.16
CA ARG A 35 -12.39 -24.67 34.91
C ARG A 35 -13.55 -23.80 35.37
N GLU A 36 -13.36 -23.11 36.48
CA GLU A 36 -14.38 -22.26 37.09
C GLU A 36 -14.50 -20.93 36.36
N VAL A 37 -13.38 -20.31 36.00
CA VAL A 37 -13.34 -19.13 35.12
C VAL A 37 -14.05 -19.44 33.80
N ALA A 38 -13.71 -20.56 33.15
CA ALA A 38 -14.34 -20.96 31.89
C ALA A 38 -15.87 -21.08 32.01
N ARG A 39 -16.36 -21.63 33.13
CA ARG A 39 -17.80 -21.75 33.41
C ARG A 39 -18.45 -20.38 33.65
N ARG A 40 -17.83 -19.52 34.45
CA ARG A 40 -18.36 -18.19 34.82
C ARG A 40 -18.49 -17.27 33.62
N PHE A 41 -17.52 -17.32 32.71
CA PHE A 41 -17.52 -16.50 31.49
C PHE A 41 -18.16 -17.19 30.27
N ASN A 42 -18.68 -18.41 30.44
CA ASN A 42 -19.28 -19.22 29.38
C ASN A 42 -18.37 -19.36 28.15
N VAL A 43 -17.10 -19.74 28.38
CA VAL A 43 -16.10 -19.98 27.35
C VAL A 43 -15.58 -21.42 27.42
N PRO A 44 -15.24 -22.06 26.29
CA PRO A 44 -14.64 -23.40 26.32
C PRO A 44 -13.32 -23.39 27.09
N ARG A 45 -13.16 -24.34 28.03
CA ARG A 45 -11.93 -24.48 28.84
C ARG A 45 -10.68 -24.65 27.97
N SER A 46 -10.79 -25.44 26.89
CA SER A 46 -9.68 -25.66 25.95
C SER A 46 -9.21 -24.33 25.36
N THR A 47 -10.13 -23.53 24.82
CA THR A 47 -9.83 -22.21 24.27
C THR A 47 -9.19 -21.29 25.30
N LEU A 48 -9.73 -21.20 26.53
CA LEU A 48 -9.15 -20.37 27.60
C LEU A 48 -7.71 -20.82 27.94
N SER A 49 -7.47 -22.12 28.04
CA SER A 49 -6.14 -22.67 28.30
C SER A 49 -5.14 -22.34 27.17
N THR A 50 -5.56 -22.52 25.92
CA THR A 50 -4.77 -22.18 24.73
C THR A 50 -4.38 -20.69 24.73
N ARG A 51 -5.31 -19.81 25.11
CA ARG A 51 -5.07 -18.37 25.19
C ARG A 51 -4.18 -17.95 26.36
N LEU A 52 -4.31 -18.60 27.52
CA LEU A 52 -3.41 -18.40 28.66
C LEU A 52 -1.97 -18.83 28.33
N ASN A 53 -1.81 -19.85 27.49
CA ASN A 53 -0.52 -20.31 26.97
C ASN A 53 0.06 -19.38 25.87
N GLY A 54 -0.54 -18.21 25.62
CA GLY A 54 0.02 -17.16 24.77
C GLY A 54 -0.43 -17.19 23.30
N ILE A 55 -1.29 -18.13 22.90
CA ILE A 55 -1.82 -18.14 21.54
C ILE A 55 -2.81 -16.98 21.38
N GLN A 56 -2.63 -16.19 20.32
CA GLN A 56 -3.44 -15.00 20.03
C GLN A 56 -4.74 -15.34 19.29
N HIS A 57 -5.68 -14.41 19.30
CA HIS A 57 -6.91 -14.52 18.51
C HIS A 57 -6.57 -14.66 17.04
N ARG A 58 -7.20 -15.61 16.33
CA ARG A 58 -6.85 -15.87 14.93
C ARG A 58 -7.06 -14.65 14.03
N ALA A 59 -8.04 -13.79 14.33
CA ALA A 59 -8.26 -12.56 13.55
C ALA A 59 -7.15 -11.50 13.73
N ILE A 60 -6.37 -11.60 14.81
CA ILE A 60 -5.23 -10.71 15.10
C ILE A 60 -3.91 -11.39 14.68
N SER A 61 -3.86 -12.72 14.77
CA SER A 61 -2.72 -13.51 14.36
C SER A 61 -2.46 -13.37 12.86
N ARG A 62 -1.20 -13.10 12.51
CA ARG A 62 -0.76 -13.06 11.12
C ARG A 62 -1.05 -14.40 10.43
N ALA A 63 -1.53 -14.33 9.19
CA ALA A 63 -1.76 -15.52 8.39
C ALA A 63 -0.47 -16.34 8.24
N ASN A 64 -0.61 -17.65 8.12
CA ASN A 64 0.55 -18.50 7.87
C ASN A 64 1.05 -18.24 6.43
N SER A 65 2.34 -18.49 6.17
CA SER A 65 2.96 -18.41 4.83
C SER A 65 3.36 -17.01 4.31
N HIS A 66 3.61 -16.03 5.20
CA HIS A 66 4.39 -14.86 4.79
C HIS A 66 5.87 -15.22 4.65
N LYS A 67 6.48 -14.85 3.52
CA LYS A 67 7.92 -15.06 3.29
C LYS A 67 8.78 -14.01 3.99
N LEU A 68 8.30 -12.77 4.04
CA LEU A 68 8.95 -11.66 4.73
C LEU A 68 8.33 -11.45 6.12
N THR A 69 9.16 -11.03 7.07
CA THR A 69 8.77 -10.53 8.39
C THR A 69 8.00 -9.21 8.28
N ASP A 70 7.37 -8.78 9.38
CA ASP A 70 6.63 -7.51 9.41
C ASP A 70 7.57 -6.33 9.16
N THR A 71 8.75 -6.34 9.77
CA THR A 71 9.76 -5.29 9.61
C THR A 71 10.32 -5.22 8.19
N GLU A 72 10.52 -6.37 7.54
CA GLU A 72 10.92 -6.44 6.13
C GLU A 72 9.81 -5.90 5.20
N GLU A 73 8.55 -6.30 5.40
CA GLU A 73 7.42 -5.77 4.61
C GLU A 73 7.24 -4.26 4.81
N GLU A 74 7.37 -3.76 6.05
CA GLU A 74 7.33 -2.32 6.35
C GLU A 74 8.47 -1.54 5.69
N SER A 75 9.68 -2.09 5.72
CA SER A 75 10.86 -1.48 5.09
C SER A 75 10.68 -1.41 3.57
N LEU A 76 10.15 -2.48 2.96
CA LEU A 76 9.83 -2.52 1.54
C LEU A 76 8.74 -1.51 1.17
N GLN A 77 7.69 -1.38 2.00
CA GLN A 77 6.66 -0.36 1.83
C GLN A 77 7.26 1.05 1.85
N LYS A 78 8.07 1.38 2.87
CA LYS A 78 8.77 2.68 2.98
C LYS A 78 9.65 2.97 1.77
N TRP A 79 10.37 1.96 1.28
CA TRP A 79 11.20 2.07 0.08
C TRP A 79 10.37 2.40 -1.17
N ILE A 80 9.23 1.72 -1.39
CA ILE A 80 8.30 2.01 -2.50
C ILE A 80 7.78 3.45 -2.39
N LEU A 81 7.36 3.89 -1.21
CA LEU A 81 6.85 5.24 -0.98
C LEU A 81 7.92 6.31 -1.25
N SER A 82 9.17 6.04 -0.87
CA SER A 82 10.31 6.92 -1.14
C SER A 82 10.63 6.99 -2.64
N MET A 83 10.60 5.87 -3.35
CA MET A 83 10.74 5.82 -4.81
C MET A 83 9.66 6.63 -5.53
N ASP A 84 8.40 6.44 -5.14
CA ASP A 84 7.25 7.18 -5.70
C ASP A 84 7.37 8.69 -5.46
N SER A 85 7.81 9.11 -4.27
CA SER A 85 8.01 10.54 -3.95
C SER A 85 9.07 11.23 -4.81
N ARG A 86 10.01 10.46 -5.36
CA ARG A 86 11.09 10.96 -6.25
C ARG A 86 10.71 10.89 -7.74
N GLY A 87 9.48 10.48 -8.06
CA GLY A 87 9.02 10.35 -9.45
C GLY A 87 9.45 9.05 -10.15
N SER A 88 10.03 8.09 -9.43
CA SER A 88 10.52 6.82 -9.96
C SER A 88 9.81 5.63 -9.33
N ALA A 89 8.48 5.58 -9.46
CA ALA A 89 7.67 4.51 -8.88
C ALA A 89 8.09 3.12 -9.42
N PRO A 90 8.34 2.13 -8.55
CA PRO A 90 8.86 0.83 -8.97
C PRO A 90 7.82 0.02 -9.73
N ARG A 91 8.30 -0.77 -10.70
CA ARG A 91 7.50 -1.80 -11.38
C ARG A 91 7.27 -3.00 -10.43
N PRO A 92 6.20 -3.79 -10.62
CA PRO A 92 5.99 -5.02 -9.87
C PRO A 92 7.18 -5.98 -9.87
N SER A 93 7.89 -6.10 -11.00
CA SER A 93 9.12 -6.91 -11.10
C SER A 93 10.22 -6.41 -10.18
N MET A 94 10.44 -5.10 -10.12
CA MET A 94 11.45 -4.49 -9.24
C MET A 94 11.11 -4.69 -7.76
N VAL A 95 9.81 -4.65 -7.40
CA VAL A 95 9.37 -4.97 -6.04
C VAL A 95 9.60 -6.44 -5.71
N GLN A 96 9.41 -7.34 -6.69
CA GLN A 96 9.72 -8.76 -6.55
C GLN A 96 11.23 -8.98 -6.33
N GLU A 97 12.07 -8.37 -7.17
CA GLU A 97 13.53 -8.45 -7.07
C GLU A 97 14.04 -7.92 -5.73
N MET A 98 13.47 -6.81 -5.23
CA MET A 98 13.82 -6.28 -3.91
C MET A 98 13.43 -7.23 -2.78
N ALA A 99 12.26 -7.88 -2.87
CA ALA A 99 11.85 -8.89 -1.89
C ALA A 99 12.76 -10.12 -1.92
N ASP A 100 13.16 -10.58 -3.11
CA ASP A 100 14.09 -11.70 -3.28
C ASP A 100 15.48 -11.34 -2.76
N LEU A 101 15.94 -10.10 -2.95
CA LEU A 101 17.19 -9.60 -2.40
C LEU A 101 17.19 -9.64 -0.86
N LEU A 102 16.09 -9.21 -0.22
CA LEU A 102 15.95 -9.29 1.24
C LEU A 102 16.02 -10.75 1.73
N LEU A 103 15.36 -11.68 1.03
CA LEU A 103 15.38 -13.10 1.36
C LEU A 103 16.77 -13.72 1.19
N GLN A 104 17.50 -13.35 0.14
CA GLN A 104 18.87 -13.80 -0.09
C GLN A 104 19.82 -13.31 1.00
N LYS A 105 19.72 -12.03 1.41
CA LYS A 105 20.55 -11.47 2.48
C LYS A 105 20.31 -12.10 3.85
N ARG A 106 19.15 -12.71 4.05
CA ARG A 106 18.83 -13.49 5.25
C ARG A 106 19.64 -14.78 5.39
N GLY A 107 20.27 -15.26 4.31
CA GLY A 107 21.11 -16.47 4.33
C GLY A 107 20.33 -17.77 4.41
N THR A 108 19.06 -17.78 4.01
CA THR A 108 18.22 -18.99 4.04
C THR A 108 18.54 -19.89 2.85
N THR A 109 18.90 -21.15 3.12
CA THR A 109 19.06 -22.21 2.11
C THR A 109 17.80 -23.09 2.11
N PRO A 110 17.16 -23.38 0.97
CA PRO A 110 17.46 -22.96 -0.40
C PRO A 110 17.06 -21.50 -0.69
N VAL A 111 17.53 -20.95 -1.82
CA VAL A 111 17.17 -19.59 -2.28
C VAL A 111 15.65 -19.46 -2.38
N LEU A 112 15.06 -18.73 -1.42
CA LEU A 112 13.64 -18.46 -1.40
C LEU A 112 13.35 -17.28 -2.33
N SER A 113 12.75 -17.54 -3.49
CA SER A 113 12.13 -16.50 -4.30
C SER A 113 10.67 -16.33 -3.91
N VAL A 114 10.13 -15.12 -4.00
CA VAL A 114 8.69 -14.89 -3.81
C VAL A 114 7.89 -15.43 -5.00
N GLY A 115 6.66 -15.88 -4.74
CA GLY A 115 5.80 -16.42 -5.79
C GLY A 115 5.23 -15.34 -6.71
N GLU A 116 4.78 -15.73 -7.90
CA GLU A 116 4.24 -14.82 -8.93
C GLU A 116 3.16 -13.86 -8.42
N LYS A 117 2.21 -14.37 -7.61
CA LYS A 117 1.10 -13.57 -7.06
C LYS A 117 1.50 -12.73 -5.84
N TRP A 118 2.74 -12.87 -5.34
CA TRP A 118 3.15 -12.29 -4.07
C TRP A 118 3.04 -10.76 -4.06
N VAL A 119 3.52 -10.08 -5.11
CA VAL A 119 3.46 -8.62 -5.22
C VAL A 119 2.02 -8.13 -5.23
N SER A 120 1.13 -8.81 -5.96
CA SER A 120 -0.29 -8.45 -6.00
C SER A 120 -0.96 -8.58 -4.63
N ASN A 121 -0.59 -9.60 -3.86
CA ASN A 121 -1.11 -9.82 -2.51
C ASN A 121 -0.48 -8.85 -1.51
N PHE A 122 0.80 -8.51 -1.67
CA PHE A 122 1.48 -7.48 -0.89
C PHE A 122 0.75 -6.14 -1.03
N VAL A 123 0.51 -5.68 -2.26
CA VAL A 123 -0.23 -4.42 -2.49
C VAL A 123 -1.63 -4.47 -1.90
N LYS A 124 -2.36 -5.59 -2.02
CA LYS A 124 -3.70 -5.75 -1.42
C LYS A 124 -3.71 -5.64 0.11
N ARG A 125 -2.64 -6.07 0.78
CA ARG A 125 -2.52 -6.00 2.26
C ARG A 125 -2.10 -4.62 2.75
N HIS A 126 -1.49 -3.81 1.90
CA HIS A 126 -0.92 -2.50 2.25
C HIS A 126 -1.78 -1.38 1.64
N PRO A 127 -2.79 -0.84 2.36
CA PRO A 127 -3.75 0.13 1.81
C PRO A 127 -3.10 1.47 1.39
N LEU A 128 -1.89 1.76 1.86
CA LEU A 128 -1.09 2.91 1.44
C LEU A 128 -0.52 2.76 0.02
N LEU A 129 -0.50 1.53 -0.51
CA LEU A 129 0.04 1.22 -1.82
C LEU A 129 -1.09 0.91 -2.80
N SER A 130 -0.82 1.21 -4.06
CA SER A 130 -1.77 0.99 -5.13
C SER A 130 -1.05 0.68 -6.42
N SER A 131 -1.62 -0.21 -7.23
CA SER A 131 -1.09 -0.49 -8.55
C SER A 131 -1.78 0.36 -9.60
N ARG A 132 -0.99 1.02 -10.46
CA ARG A 132 -1.47 1.96 -11.47
C ARG A 132 -0.69 1.79 -12.78
N PHE A 133 -1.29 2.21 -13.88
CA PHE A 133 -0.58 2.35 -15.14
C PHE A 133 -0.06 3.78 -15.27
N SER A 134 1.23 3.91 -15.50
CA SER A 134 1.92 5.16 -15.77
C SER A 134 2.40 5.20 -17.22
N LYS A 135 2.50 6.40 -17.79
CA LYS A 135 3.16 6.66 -19.05
C LYS A 135 4.61 7.04 -18.77
N GLN A 136 5.54 6.55 -19.58
CA GLN A 136 6.90 7.04 -19.53
C GLN A 136 6.93 8.53 -19.87
N TYR A 137 7.58 9.34 -19.04
CA TYR A 137 7.82 10.74 -19.33
C TYR A 137 8.93 10.84 -20.39
N ASN A 138 8.79 11.77 -21.34
CA ASN A 138 9.85 11.97 -22.31
C ASN A 138 11.01 12.72 -21.64
N TYR A 139 12.13 12.01 -21.44
CA TYR A 139 13.31 12.57 -20.79
C TYR A 139 13.93 13.75 -21.55
N GLU A 140 13.87 13.75 -22.88
CA GLU A 140 14.32 14.89 -23.69
C GLU A 140 13.46 16.12 -23.43
N ARG A 141 12.15 15.92 -23.28
CA ARG A 141 11.23 16.99 -22.89
C ARG A 141 11.55 17.53 -21.50
N ALA A 142 11.82 16.63 -20.53
CA ALA A 142 12.21 17.01 -19.18
C ALA A 142 13.48 17.88 -19.15
N LYS A 143 14.45 17.61 -20.04
CA LYS A 143 15.68 18.41 -20.16
C LYS A 143 15.43 19.83 -20.69
N CYS A 144 14.41 20.00 -21.53
CA CYS A 144 14.08 21.28 -22.14
C CYS A 144 13.13 22.14 -21.28
N GLU A 145 12.61 21.61 -20.18
CA GLU A 145 11.69 22.31 -19.28
C GLU A 145 12.45 23.07 -18.18
N ASP A 146 13.01 24.24 -18.52
CA ASP A 146 13.57 25.16 -17.54
C ASP A 146 12.43 26.04 -16.95
N PRO A 147 12.13 25.94 -15.64
CA PRO A 147 11.05 26.72 -15.02
C PRO A 147 11.20 28.23 -15.21
N LYS A 148 12.45 28.74 -15.28
CA LYS A 148 12.70 30.16 -15.45
C LYS A 148 12.32 30.62 -16.86
N ILE A 149 12.76 29.88 -17.87
CA ILE A 149 12.46 30.19 -19.28
C ILE A 149 10.95 30.09 -19.53
N ILE A 150 10.31 29.04 -18.98
CA ILE A 150 8.87 28.85 -19.09
C ILE A 150 8.12 30.00 -18.40
N GLY A 151 8.53 30.36 -17.18
CA GLY A 151 7.92 31.47 -16.43
C GLY A 151 8.05 32.80 -17.15
N GLU A 152 9.25 33.16 -17.59
CA GLU A 152 9.51 34.41 -18.33
C GLU A 152 8.70 34.48 -19.63
N TRP A 153 8.53 33.36 -20.33
CA TRP A 153 7.69 33.28 -21.53
C TRP A 153 6.21 33.54 -21.19
N PHE A 154 5.65 32.89 -20.17
CA PHE A 154 4.26 33.11 -19.76
C PHE A 154 4.02 34.55 -19.27
N ASP A 155 4.97 35.13 -18.53
CA ASP A 155 4.90 36.53 -18.09
C ASP A 155 4.88 37.49 -19.28
N LEU A 156 5.69 37.23 -20.31
CA LEU A 156 5.72 38.03 -21.54
C LEU A 156 4.40 37.90 -22.33
N VAL A 157 3.86 36.69 -22.46
CA VAL A 157 2.56 36.44 -23.09
C VAL A 157 1.46 37.19 -22.36
N GLN A 158 1.42 37.11 -21.03
CA GLN A 158 0.43 37.82 -20.21
C GLN A 158 0.53 39.34 -20.36
N LYS A 159 1.75 39.90 -20.35
CA LYS A 159 1.98 41.33 -20.59
C LYS A 159 1.49 41.76 -21.97
N THR A 160 1.72 40.94 -22.99
CA THR A 160 1.32 41.22 -24.37
C THR A 160 -0.21 41.21 -24.50
N ILE A 161 -0.88 40.21 -23.93
CA ILE A 161 -2.36 40.13 -23.89
C ILE A 161 -2.94 41.40 -23.25
N LEU A 162 -2.41 41.81 -22.10
CA LEU A 162 -2.86 43.01 -21.40
C LEU A 162 -2.57 44.30 -22.17
N GLN A 163 -1.39 44.43 -22.77
CA GLN A 163 -0.98 45.62 -23.52
C GLN A 163 -1.86 45.87 -24.74
N PHE A 164 -2.21 44.81 -25.47
CA PHE A 164 -2.99 44.90 -26.70
C PHE A 164 -4.49 44.66 -26.47
N GLY A 165 -4.92 44.37 -25.24
CA GLY A 165 -6.31 44.12 -24.89
C GLY A 165 -6.91 42.92 -25.64
N ILE A 166 -6.12 41.86 -25.84
CA ILE A 166 -6.56 40.67 -26.59
C ILE A 166 -7.61 39.94 -25.75
N ASP A 167 -8.79 39.72 -26.34
CA ASP A 167 -9.88 39.00 -25.68
C ASP A 167 -9.50 37.50 -25.55
N PRO A 168 -9.75 36.86 -24.40
CA PRO A 168 -9.57 35.41 -24.26
C PRO A 168 -10.25 34.58 -25.36
N ASP A 169 -11.38 35.05 -25.92
CA ASP A 169 -12.10 34.38 -27.01
C ASP A 169 -11.32 34.39 -28.33
N ASP A 170 -10.35 35.30 -28.48
CA ASP A 170 -9.47 35.41 -29.65
C ASP A 170 -8.16 34.60 -29.52
N ILE A 171 -8.00 33.83 -28.43
CA ILE A 171 -6.82 32.99 -28.20
C ILE A 171 -7.09 31.58 -28.72
N TYR A 172 -6.55 31.28 -29.90
CA TYR A 172 -6.66 29.96 -30.52
C TYR A 172 -5.44 29.09 -30.20
N ASN A 173 -5.69 27.87 -29.71
CA ASN A 173 -4.64 26.85 -29.62
C ASN A 173 -4.50 26.13 -30.96
N PHE A 174 -3.27 25.98 -31.45
CA PHE A 174 -2.97 25.18 -32.63
C PHE A 174 -1.86 24.19 -32.31
N ASP A 175 -2.20 22.91 -32.24
CA ASP A 175 -1.25 21.83 -32.03
C ASP A 175 -1.43 20.69 -33.04
N ASN A 176 -0.38 19.91 -33.24
CA ASN A 176 -0.43 18.71 -34.06
C ASN A 176 -0.52 17.50 -33.14
N THR A 177 -1.66 16.80 -33.19
CA THR A 177 -1.81 15.50 -32.53
C THR A 177 -1.23 14.40 -33.41
N GLY A 178 0.00 13.97 -33.11
CA GLY A 178 0.61 12.81 -33.77
C GLY A 178 0.08 11.49 -33.20
N PHE A 179 -0.52 10.65 -34.05
CA PHE A 179 -0.89 9.29 -33.66
C PHE A 179 0.30 8.35 -33.80
N ALA A 180 0.99 8.11 -32.69
CA ALA A 180 2.14 7.23 -32.62
C ALA A 180 1.72 5.81 -32.19
N MET A 181 1.27 4.98 -33.14
CA MET A 181 0.92 3.58 -32.85
C MET A 181 2.16 2.80 -32.38
N GLY A 182 2.06 2.15 -31.20
CA GLY A 182 3.12 1.31 -30.64
C GLY A 182 4.21 2.03 -29.83
N LEU A 183 4.24 3.37 -29.81
CA LEU A 183 5.30 4.14 -29.13
C LEU A 183 4.96 4.56 -27.69
N THR A 184 3.68 4.60 -27.32
CA THR A 184 3.27 4.98 -25.96
C THR A 184 3.20 3.75 -25.05
N ILE A 185 4.34 3.31 -24.52
CA ILE A 185 4.38 2.16 -23.60
C ILE A 185 3.87 2.60 -22.22
N THR A 186 2.65 2.22 -21.88
CA THR A 186 2.17 2.31 -20.49
C THR A 186 2.74 1.17 -19.67
N ALA A 187 3.38 1.48 -18.54
CA ALA A 187 3.91 0.49 -17.62
C ALA A 187 3.08 0.42 -16.34
N LYS A 188 2.91 -0.78 -15.80
CA LYS A 188 2.30 -0.97 -14.47
C LYS A 188 3.35 -0.65 -13.40
N VAL A 189 3.01 0.23 -12.48
CA VAL A 189 3.84 0.67 -11.35
C VAL A 189 3.08 0.52 -10.04
N ILE A 190 3.81 0.55 -8.93
CA ILE A 190 3.26 0.53 -7.56
C ILE A 190 3.57 1.89 -6.93
N THR A 191 2.52 2.62 -6.59
CA THR A 191 2.55 4.01 -6.11
C THR A 191 1.80 4.13 -4.79
N ARG A 192 1.83 5.33 -4.19
CA ARG A 192 0.89 5.72 -3.14
C ARG A 192 -0.56 5.60 -3.60
N SER A 193 -1.45 5.25 -2.67
CA SER A 193 -2.88 5.10 -2.93
C SER A 193 -3.64 6.42 -3.06
N GLU A 194 -3.15 7.49 -2.41
CA GLU A 194 -3.76 8.84 -2.40
C GLU A 194 -3.57 9.62 -3.71
N ASN A 195 -2.71 9.15 -4.62
CA ASN A 195 -2.44 9.86 -5.86
C ASN A 195 -3.61 9.69 -6.86
N TYR A 196 -4.28 10.79 -7.19
CA TYR A 196 -5.28 10.87 -8.25
C TYR A 196 -4.61 11.07 -9.62
N GLY A 197 -5.00 10.27 -10.62
CA GLY A 197 -4.58 10.44 -12.03
C GLY A 197 -3.47 9.51 -12.54
N ARG A 198 -3.12 9.64 -13.82
CA ARG A 198 -2.02 8.93 -14.48
C ARG A 198 -0.76 9.80 -14.41
N ARG A 199 0.10 9.61 -13.40
CA ARG A 199 1.38 10.32 -13.32
C ARG A 199 2.37 9.78 -14.35
N PRO A 200 3.06 10.65 -15.11
CA PRO A 200 4.24 10.24 -15.84
C PRO A 200 5.32 9.75 -14.87
N VAL A 201 5.97 8.63 -15.19
CA VAL A 201 7.14 8.14 -14.45
C VAL A 201 8.35 8.43 -15.31
N LEU A 202 9.42 8.91 -14.67
CA LEU A 202 10.70 9.19 -15.32
C LEU A 202 11.30 7.94 -15.98
#